data_AF-A0A6N9Z689-F1
#
_entry.id   AF-A0A6N9Z689-F1
#
_cell.length_a   1.000
_cell.length_b   1.000
_cell.length_c   1.000
_cell.angle_alpha   90.00
_cell.angle_beta   90.00
_cell.angle_gamma   90.00
#
_symmetry.space_group_name_H-M   'P 1'
#
loop_
_entity.id
_entity.type
_entity.pdbx_description
1 polymer ?
#
loop_
_entity_poly.entity_id
_entity_poly.type
_entity_poly.pdbx_seq_one_letter_code
_entity_poly.pdbx_strand_id
1 'polypeptide(L)'
;MNEAQLIRALNRLTAAIENFTDVYRRLNDTVYENDAKAAEALHVSHGFFRTYYTEQTGDKQGNARTYLKSDLMERKEQVRMESTGRHYGDD
;
A
#
# COMPACT_ATOMS: atom_id res chain seq x y z
N MET A 1 -9.35 39.38 -7.53
CA MET A 1 -8.68 38.13 -7.13
C MET A 1 -7.20 38.30 -7.41
N ASN A 2 -6.34 38.25 -6.40
CA ASN A 2 -4.90 38.40 -6.60
C ASN A 2 -4.24 37.04 -6.86
N GLU A 3 -3.03 37.05 -7.42
CA GLU A 3 -2.27 35.85 -7.80
C GLU A 3 -2.12 34.85 -6.64
N ALA A 4 -1.88 35.35 -5.43
CA ALA A 4 -1.76 34.52 -4.24
C ALA A 4 -3.06 33.77 -3.89
N GLN A 5 -4.23 34.37 -4.11
CA GLN A 5 -5.52 33.71 -3.93
C GLN A 5 -5.75 32.62 -4.98
N LEU A 6 -5.34 32.87 -6.23
CA LEU A 6 -5.42 31.88 -7.31
C LEU A 6 -4.52 30.67 -7.02
N ILE A 7 -3.27 30.88 -6.62
CA ILE A 7 -2.34 29.80 -6.28
C ILE A 7 -2.89 28.95 -5.12
N ARG A 8 -3.44 29.57 -4.07
CA ARG A 8 -4.05 28.83 -2.95
C ARG A 8 -5.27 28.03 -3.37
N ALA A 9 -6.10 28.57 -4.26
CA ALA A 9 -7.25 27.86 -4.79
C ALA A 9 -6.82 26.65 -5.64
N LEU A 10 -5.80 26.81 -6.49
CA LEU A 10 -5.23 25.73 -7.30
C LEU A 10 -4.64 24.63 -6.42
N ASN A 11 -3.85 24.96 -5.40
CA ASN A 11 -3.28 23.96 -4.50
C ASN A 11 -4.36 23.16 -3.75
N ARG A 12 -5.46 23.80 -3.33
CA ARG A 12 -6.59 23.11 -2.70
C ARG A 12 -7.29 22.17 -3.68
N LEU A 13 -7.44 22.60 -4.94
CA LEU A 13 -8.04 21.78 -5.98
C LEU A 13 -7.17 20.55 -6.27
N THR A 14 -5.85 20.71 -6.37
CA THR A 14 -4.91 19.60 -6.54
C THR A 14 -5.03 18.59 -5.40
N ALA A 15 -4.98 19.05 -4.14
CA ALA A 15 -5.13 18.16 -2.99
C ALA A 15 -6.49 17.44 -2.97
N ALA A 16 -7.57 18.10 -3.40
CA ALA A 16 -8.88 17.48 -3.51
C ALA A 16 -8.91 16.38 -4.59
N ILE A 17 -8.26 16.62 -5.73
CA ILE A 17 -8.15 15.64 -6.82
C ILE A 17 -7.32 14.43 -6.40
N GLU A 18 -6.21 14.65 -5.71
CA GLU A 18 -5.36 13.59 -5.16
C GLU A 18 -6.17 12.71 -4.19
N ASN A 19 -6.83 13.32 -3.20
CA ASN A 19 -7.68 12.61 -2.25
C ASN A 19 -8.79 11.81 -2.94
N PHE A 20 -9.47 12.40 -3.94
CA PHE A 20 -10.51 11.71 -4.70
C PHE A 20 -9.95 10.51 -5.44
N THR A 21 -8.78 10.67 -6.07
CA THR A 21 -8.12 9.60 -6.83
C THR A 21 -7.72 8.45 -5.90
N ASP A 22 -7.21 8.75 -4.71
CA ASP A 22 -6.85 7.74 -3.72
C ASP A 22 -8.07 6.96 -3.22
N VAL A 23 -9.18 7.65 -2.92
CA VAL A 23 -10.43 6.99 -2.55
C VAL A 23 -10.95 6.14 -3.70
N TYR A 24 -10.97 6.66 -4.93
CA TYR A 24 -11.41 5.93 -6.10
C TYR A 24 -10.56 4.66 -6.32
N ARG A 25 -9.24 4.76 -6.16
CA ARG A 25 -8.32 3.64 -6.26
C ARG A 25 -8.62 2.57 -5.21
N ARG A 26 -8.81 2.96 -3.95
CA ARG A 26 -9.14 2.02 -2.86
C ARG A 26 -10.49 1.33 -3.06
N LEU A 27 -11.50 2.07 -3.53
CA LEU A 27 -12.83 1.50 -3.79
C LEU A 27 -12.82 0.45 -4.91
N ASN A 28 -11.93 0.61 -5.90
CA ASN A 28 -11.77 -0.33 -7.00
C ASN A 28 -10.64 -1.35 -6.77
N ASP A 29 -10.04 -1.37 -5.58
CA ASP A 29 -8.95 -2.28 -5.30
C ASP A 29 -9.48 -3.70 -5.04
N THR A 30 -8.67 -4.69 -5.42
CA THR A 30 -8.97 -6.08 -5.11
C THR A 30 -8.70 -6.33 -3.64
N VAL A 31 -9.70 -6.88 -2.95
CA VAL A 31 -9.60 -7.24 -1.53
C VAL A 31 -9.45 -8.75 -1.39
N TYR A 32 -8.42 -9.19 -0.67
CA TYR A 32 -8.25 -10.58 -0.27
C TYR A 32 -8.76 -10.78 1.15
N GLU A 33 -9.60 -11.80 1.33
CA GLU A 33 -10.37 -12.03 2.56
C GLU A 33 -9.57 -12.65 3.71
N ASN A 34 -8.37 -13.17 3.44
CA ASN A 34 -7.51 -13.81 4.43
C ASN A 34 -6.04 -13.93 3.97
N ASP A 35 -5.17 -14.30 4.92
CA ASP A 35 -3.72 -14.48 4.72
C ASP A 35 -3.40 -15.50 3.61
N ALA A 36 -4.17 -16.58 3.50
CA ALA A 36 -3.91 -17.63 2.52
C ALA A 36 -4.13 -17.13 1.08
N LYS A 37 -5.24 -16.42 0.84
CA LYS A 37 -5.56 -15.80 -0.46
C LYS A 37 -4.56 -14.70 -0.83
N ALA A 38 -4.17 -13.88 0.14
CA ALA A 38 -3.18 -12.83 -0.08
C ALA A 38 -1.77 -13.41 -0.37
N ALA A 39 -1.34 -14.45 0.35
CA ALA A 39 -0.08 -15.13 0.11
C ALA A 39 -0.03 -15.84 -1.25
N GLU A 40 -1.14 -16.48 -1.64
CA GLU A 40 -1.33 -17.09 -2.96
C GLU A 40 -1.17 -16.05 -4.07
N ALA A 41 -1.84 -14.89 -3.94
CA ALA A 41 -1.76 -13.80 -4.91
C ALA A 41 -0.35 -13.20 -5.05
N LEU A 42 0.46 -13.25 -3.99
CA LEU A 42 1.85 -12.80 -4.00
C LEU A 42 2.85 -13.87 -4.44
N HIS A 43 2.41 -15.12 -4.58
CA HIS A 43 3.24 -16.30 -4.82
C HIS A 43 4.35 -16.51 -3.77
N VAL A 44 3.98 -16.35 -2.49
CA VAL A 44 4.90 -16.57 -1.36
C VAL A 44 4.34 -17.64 -0.42
N SER A 45 5.20 -18.26 0.37
CA SER A 45 4.74 -19.20 1.40
C SER A 45 3.95 -18.46 2.48
N HIS A 46 2.96 -19.14 3.07
CA HIS A 46 2.14 -18.55 4.13
C HIS A 46 2.96 -18.11 5.36
N GLY A 47 4.01 -18.85 5.70
CA GLY A 47 4.94 -18.47 6.77
C GLY A 47 5.71 -17.19 6.46
N PHE A 48 6.20 -17.05 5.22
CA PHE A 48 6.86 -15.83 4.77
C PHE A 48 5.89 -14.64 4.77
N PHE A 49 4.67 -14.85 4.28
CA PHE A 49 3.63 -13.82 4.29
C PHE A 49 3.36 -13.27 5.69
N ARG A 50 3.17 -14.16 6.68
CA ARG A 50 2.92 -13.76 8.07
C ARG A 50 4.06 -12.94 8.68
N THR A 51 5.30 -13.27 8.33
CA THR A 51 6.48 -12.58 8.84
C THR A 51 6.66 -11.19 8.22
N TYR A 52 6.41 -11.05 6.91
CA TYR A 52 6.83 -9.85 6.16
C TYR A 52 5.70 -8.94 5.70
N TYR A 53 4.44 -9.41 5.69
CA TYR A 53 3.31 -8.69 5.09
C TYR A 53 2.15 -8.45 6.06
N THR A 54 1.77 -9.45 6.87
CA THR A 54 0.52 -9.44 7.64
C THR A 54 0.29 -8.17 8.48
N GLU A 55 1.29 -7.75 9.27
CA GLU A 55 1.10 -6.60 10.17
C GLU A 55 1.10 -5.24 9.45
N GLN A 56 1.74 -5.13 8.29
CA GLN A 56 1.88 -3.84 7.58
C GLN A 56 0.77 -3.60 6.56
N THR A 57 0.14 -4.66 6.05
CA THR A 57 -0.81 -4.59 4.92
C THR A 57 -2.21 -5.08 5.28
N GLY A 58 -2.38 -5.71 6.44
CA GLY A 58 -3.64 -6.30 6.82
C GLY A 58 -4.52 -5.34 7.62
N ASP A 59 -5.72 -5.07 7.11
CA ASP A 59 -6.77 -4.40 7.87
C ASP A 59 -7.53 -5.42 8.74
N LYS A 60 -7.57 -5.20 10.05
CA LYS A 60 -8.14 -6.14 11.01
C LYS A 60 -9.52 -5.66 11.47
N GLN A 61 -10.56 -6.43 11.13
CA GLN A 61 -11.92 -6.22 11.61
C GLN A 61 -12.38 -7.41 12.45
N GLY A 62 -12.35 -7.22 13.77
CA GLY A 62 -12.62 -8.29 14.73
C GLY A 62 -11.59 -9.43 14.62
N ASN A 63 -12.07 -10.64 14.32
CA ASN A 63 -11.22 -11.81 14.11
C ASN A 63 -10.80 -12.02 12.65
N ALA A 64 -11.35 -11.23 11.72
CA ALA A 64 -11.00 -11.30 10.31
C ALA A 64 -9.90 -10.27 9.99
N ARG A 65 -9.05 -10.60 9.01
CA ARG A 65 -8.05 -9.69 8.46
C ARG A 65 -8.12 -9.74 6.94
N THR A 66 -8.23 -8.57 6.33
CA THR A 66 -8.35 -8.39 4.87
C THR A 66 -7.16 -7.62 4.33
N TYR A 67 -6.88 -7.78 3.04
CA TYR A 67 -5.70 -7.19 2.40
C TYR A 67 -6.07 -6.53 1.09
N LEU A 68 -5.64 -5.28 0.90
CA LEU A 68 -5.76 -4.57 -0.36
C LEU A 68 -4.59 -4.96 -1.28
N LYS A 69 -4.88 -5.25 -2.55
CA LYS A 69 -3.85 -5.63 -3.51
C LYS A 69 -2.81 -4.53 -3.69
N SER A 70 -3.18 -3.25 -3.66
CA SER A 70 -2.19 -2.17 -3.76
C SER A 70 -1.15 -2.21 -2.65
N ASP A 71 -1.61 -2.42 -1.42
CA ASP A 71 -0.77 -2.35 -0.22
C ASP A 71 0.17 -3.56 -0.18
N LEU A 72 -0.33 -4.73 -0.63
CA LEU A 72 0.49 -5.93 -0.83
C LEU A 72 1.59 -5.71 -1.88
N MET A 73 1.28 -5.05 -3.00
CA MET A 73 2.26 -4.80 -4.06
C MET A 73 3.30 -3.77 -3.65
N GLU A 74 2.90 -2.72 -2.95
CA GLU A 74 3.81 -1.74 -2.36
C GLU A 74 4.76 -2.42 -1.37
N ARG A 75 4.22 -3.24 -0.45
CA ARG A 75 5.04 -3.97 0.51
C ARG A 75 5.97 -4.97 -0.17
N LYS A 76 5.54 -5.62 -1.24
CA LYS A 76 6.38 -6.54 -2.02
C LYS A 76 7.64 -5.84 -2.55
N GLU A 77 7.48 -4.62 -3.05
CA GLU A 77 8.61 -3.82 -3.52
C GLU A 77 9.53 -3.41 -2.37
N GLN A 78 8.98 -2.99 -1.23
CA GLN A 78 9.78 -2.68 -0.03
C GLN A 78 10.59 -3.90 0.45
N VAL A 79 9.97 -5.09 0.54
CA VAL A 79 10.64 -6.34 0.92
C VAL A 79 11.75 -6.69 -0.09
N ARG A 80 11.53 -6.44 -1.38
CA ARG A 80 12.57 -6.60 -2.40
C ARG A 80 13.76 -5.68 -2.13
N MET A 81 13.50 -4.39 -1.89
CA MET A 81 14.54 -3.41 -1.58
C MET A 81 15.32 -3.77 -0.30
N GLU A 82 14.62 -4.16 0.77
CA GLU A 82 15.21 -4.63 2.04
C GLU A 82 16.12 -5.84 1.83
N SER A 83 15.73 -6.76 0.92
CA SER A 83 16.50 -7.97 0.61
C SER A 83 17.71 -7.68 -0.26
N THR A 84 17.62 -6.71 -1.18
CA THR A 84 18.73 -6.29 -2.05
C THR A 84 19.69 -5.32 -1.36
N GLY A 85 19.29 -4.69 -0.25
CA GLY A 85 20.02 -3.61 0.43
C GLY A 85 21.10 -4.03 1.43
N ARG A 86 21.47 -5.32 1.53
CA ARG A 86 22.58 -5.80 2.40
C ARG A 86 23.95 -5.92 1.70
N HIS A 87 24.21 -5.13 0.65
CA HIS A 87 25.53 -5.16 -0.01
C HIS A 87 25.96 -3.85 -0.67
N TYR A 88 25.78 -2.72 0.02
CA TYR A 88 26.47 -1.46 -0.30
C TYR A 88 26.82 -0.74 1.00
N GLY A 89 27.86 -1.20 1.68
CA GLY A 89 28.31 -0.60 2.93
C GLY A 89 29.54 -1.22 3.58
N ASP A 90 30.27 -2.09 2.90
CA ASP A 90 31.61 -2.55 3.28
C ASP A 90 32.44 -2.63 2.01
N ASP A 91 33.08 -1.52 1.64
CA ASP A 91 34.33 -1.40 0.86
C ASP A 91 34.86 0.04 0.98
#